data_AF-A0A1H3BJK1-F1
#
_entry.id   AF-A0A1H3BJK1-F1
#
_cell.length_a   1.000
_cell.length_b   1.000
_cell.length_c   1.000
_cell.angle_alpha   90.00
_cell.angle_beta   90.00
_cell.angle_gamma   90.00
#
_symmetry.space_group_name_H-M   'P 1'
#
loop_
_entity.id
_entity.type
_entity.pdbx_description
1 polymer ?
#
loop_
_entity_poly.entity_id
_entity_poly.type
_entity_poly.pdbx_seq_one_letter_code
_entity_poly.pdbx_strand_id
1 'polypeptide(L)'
;MGNAVEPAARATSAWRTGPVPLRGVPGFPGCGWLTDACRAARAAGVPVPSRRTGTTRRPPIPADQILDAATRVADLLLDVQTRVNGQIDAALTDLLPRVQQRLGVSSADAADPSGLVNTRITGLSVVVTPAAVATVVPLSAESAATTRAGRRAVTDIVTGADDRLAVIAGPCSIHDPEAALEYAAFLARMRERHGDDLEILMRTYTEKPRTEVDWKGFAYDPFLDGSSRISVGLVATRMLMCRITALGVPVAAEPLNALTPQYVNGLVTYNGVGARNVTDQTARERVSGFSSVVGFKNSPEGSIDAAVSAVLTARAPHEFLGVDHHGVSAQLSTTGNDTAHVILRGDKDGPNYSAAHVAETKRKLAQRGLPEVVVVDASHGNSQKDHRRQVVVVRDLAGQVATGERAIRGVMVESNLVAGRQDLDREHPERLAYGVSVTDACVDPDTTEVVLAELVEAVRSRRGAGSRTAPAAR
;
A
#
# COMPACT_ATOMS: atom_id res chain seq x y z
N MET A 1 -71.71 3.65 -8.49
CA MET A 1 -70.69 4.38 -9.29
C MET A 1 -69.47 4.51 -8.38
N GLY A 2 -68.47 3.64 -8.38
CA GLY A 2 -67.83 2.96 -9.50
C GLY A 2 -66.55 3.71 -9.85
N ASN A 3 -65.43 3.34 -9.21
CA ASN A 3 -64.18 2.95 -9.88
C ASN A 3 -63.05 2.73 -8.86
N ALA A 4 -62.75 1.46 -8.66
CA ALA A 4 -61.45 0.98 -8.22
C ALA A 4 -60.50 0.99 -9.43
N VAL A 5 -59.21 1.24 -9.18
CA VAL A 5 -58.14 0.99 -10.15
C VAL A 5 -57.20 -0.05 -9.54
N GLU A 6 -57.19 -1.23 -10.15
CA GLU A 6 -56.23 -2.33 -9.96
C GLU A 6 -54.84 -2.00 -10.54
N PRO A 7 -53.77 -2.68 -10.07
CA PRO A 7 -52.44 -2.61 -10.67
C PRO A 7 -52.29 -3.59 -11.85
N ALA A 8 -51.75 -3.09 -12.96
CA ALA A 8 -51.53 -3.87 -14.18
C ALA A 8 -50.30 -4.79 -14.11
N ALA A 9 -50.60 -6.09 -14.23
CA ALA A 9 -49.99 -7.12 -15.08
C ALA A 9 -48.46 -7.30 -15.17
N ARG A 10 -48.07 -8.52 -14.77
CA ARG A 10 -46.88 -9.28 -15.16
C ARG A 10 -46.78 -9.44 -16.68
N ALA A 11 -45.59 -9.22 -17.24
CA ALA A 11 -45.16 -9.82 -18.50
C ALA A 11 -43.99 -10.78 -18.22
N THR A 12 -44.26 -12.06 -18.45
CA THR A 12 -43.33 -13.18 -18.37
C THR A 12 -42.34 -13.16 -19.54
N SER A 13 -41.04 -13.18 -19.28
CA SER A 13 -40.08 -13.78 -20.22
C SER A 13 -39.29 -14.87 -19.50
N ALA A 14 -39.46 -16.09 -20.00
CA ALA A 14 -38.82 -17.28 -19.48
C ALA A 14 -37.43 -17.41 -20.09
N TRP A 15 -36.38 -17.21 -19.28
CA TRP A 15 -35.05 -17.73 -19.61
C TRP A 15 -34.87 -19.03 -18.83
N ARG A 16 -35.09 -20.14 -19.55
CA ARG A 16 -34.78 -21.49 -19.07
C ARG A 16 -33.28 -21.60 -18.83
N THR A 17 -32.90 -21.86 -17.59
CA THR A 17 -31.57 -22.30 -17.21
C THR A 17 -31.43 -23.79 -17.55
N GLY A 18 -30.66 -24.09 -18.59
CA GLY A 18 -30.19 -25.43 -18.93
C GLY A 18 -28.75 -25.33 -19.43
N PRO A 19 -27.86 -26.27 -19.07
CA PRO A 19 -26.45 -26.17 -19.36
C PRO A 19 -26.20 -26.40 -20.85
N VAL A 20 -25.63 -25.41 -21.53
CA VAL A 20 -25.07 -25.58 -22.88
C VAL A 20 -23.61 -26.01 -22.73
N PRO A 21 -23.20 -27.16 -23.29
CA PRO A 21 -21.82 -27.62 -23.20
C PRO A 21 -20.95 -26.88 -24.21
N LEU A 22 -20.08 -25.98 -23.73
CA LEU A 22 -18.99 -25.45 -24.54
C LEU A 22 -17.90 -26.50 -24.67
N ARG A 23 -17.93 -27.27 -25.76
CA ARG A 23 -16.78 -28.04 -26.24
C ARG A 23 -15.81 -27.09 -26.94
N GLY A 24 -14.55 -27.12 -26.51
CA GLY A 24 -13.40 -26.70 -27.32
C GLY A 24 -12.87 -25.29 -27.10
N VAL A 25 -12.31 -25.01 -25.93
CA VAL A 25 -11.31 -23.94 -25.75
C VAL A 25 -10.09 -24.57 -25.07
N PRO A 26 -8.88 -24.54 -25.67
CA PRO A 26 -7.69 -25.11 -25.05
C PRO A 26 -7.21 -24.25 -23.88
N GLY A 27 -6.88 -24.93 -22.78
CA GLY A 27 -6.24 -24.51 -21.53
C GLY A 27 -5.68 -23.08 -21.40
N PHE A 28 -6.16 -22.38 -20.37
CA PHE A 28 -5.42 -21.31 -19.69
C PHE A 28 -4.16 -21.89 -19.03
N PRO A 29 -2.94 -21.38 -19.30
CA PRO A 29 -1.77 -21.78 -18.53
C PRO A 29 -1.64 -20.93 -17.27
N GLY A 30 -1.73 -21.59 -16.11
CA GLY A 30 -1.27 -21.02 -14.86
C GLY A 30 0.25 -20.79 -14.86
N CYS A 31 0.71 -19.73 -14.18
CA CYS A 31 2.08 -19.51 -13.67
C CYS A 31 3.30 -19.96 -14.53
N GLY A 32 3.25 -19.89 -15.86
CA GLY A 32 4.37 -20.27 -16.76
C GLY A 32 5.21 -19.12 -17.33
N TRP A 33 4.74 -17.87 -17.25
CA TRP A 33 5.24 -16.75 -18.07
C TRP A 33 6.72 -16.37 -17.87
N LEU A 34 7.27 -16.59 -16.67
CA LEU A 34 8.71 -16.38 -16.40
C LEU A 34 9.61 -17.39 -17.13
N THR A 35 9.11 -18.60 -17.43
CA THR A 35 9.88 -19.62 -18.14
C THR A 35 9.91 -19.39 -19.66
N ASP A 36 8.89 -18.73 -20.20
CA ASP A 36 8.78 -18.48 -21.65
C ASP A 36 9.59 -17.25 -22.08
N ALA A 37 9.69 -16.22 -21.25
CA ALA A 37 10.62 -15.11 -21.48
C ALA A 37 12.10 -15.58 -21.49
N CYS A 38 12.46 -16.50 -20.59
CA CYS A 38 13.80 -17.10 -20.59
C CYS A 38 14.06 -18.01 -21.81
N ARG A 39 13.04 -18.70 -22.32
CA ARG A 39 13.14 -19.49 -23.56
C ARG A 39 13.26 -18.59 -24.79
N ALA A 40 12.50 -17.50 -24.86
CA ALA A 40 12.59 -16.51 -25.93
C ALA A 40 13.97 -15.81 -25.96
N ALA A 41 14.54 -15.46 -24.80
CA ALA A 41 15.88 -14.88 -24.71
C ALA A 41 16.99 -15.83 -25.18
N ARG A 42 16.85 -17.15 -24.94
CA ARG A 42 17.77 -18.18 -25.46
C ARG A 42 17.63 -18.39 -26.97
N ALA A 43 16.40 -18.29 -27.51
CA ALA A 43 16.15 -18.38 -28.94
C ALA A 43 16.71 -17.16 -29.71
N ALA A 44 16.84 -16.00 -29.05
CA ALA A 44 17.40 -14.77 -29.61
C ALA A 44 18.93 -14.63 -29.52
N GLY A 45 19.66 -15.68 -29.10
CA GLY A 45 21.13 -15.67 -29.06
C GLY A 45 21.74 -14.76 -27.99
N VAL A 46 20.97 -14.33 -26.99
CA VAL A 46 21.46 -13.51 -25.88
C VAL A 46 22.32 -14.38 -24.95
N PRO A 47 23.60 -14.05 -24.70
CA PRO A 47 24.45 -14.84 -23.82
C PRO A 47 23.88 -14.87 -22.39
N VAL A 48 23.52 -16.05 -21.90
CA VAL A 48 23.15 -16.24 -20.49
C VAL A 48 24.45 -16.40 -19.70
N PRO A 49 24.76 -15.52 -18.72
CA PRO A 49 25.98 -15.67 -17.95
C PRO A 49 25.93 -16.98 -17.15
N SER A 50 26.99 -17.79 -17.31
CA SER A 50 27.17 -19.03 -16.54
C SER A 50 27.16 -18.69 -15.03
N ARG A 51 26.30 -19.35 -14.25
CA ARG A 51 26.27 -19.23 -12.80
C ARG A 51 27.64 -19.61 -12.22
N ARG A 52 28.46 -18.62 -11.88
CA ARG A 52 29.56 -18.81 -10.94
C ARG A 52 28.94 -19.14 -9.58
N THR A 53 29.04 -20.40 -9.18
CA THR A 53 28.77 -20.86 -7.81
C THR A 53 29.86 -20.32 -6.90
N GLY A 54 29.62 -19.12 -6.37
CA GLY A 54 30.53 -18.42 -5.48
C GLY A 54 29.86 -17.13 -5.02
N THR A 55 28.78 -17.24 -4.25
CA THR A 55 28.12 -16.09 -3.64
C THR A 55 28.91 -15.64 -2.42
N THR A 56 30.05 -14.98 -2.64
CA THR A 56 30.49 -13.96 -1.68
C THR A 56 29.44 -12.86 -1.73
N ARG A 57 28.42 -12.93 -0.87
CA ARG A 57 27.37 -11.92 -0.74
C ARG A 57 28.08 -10.61 -0.41
N ARG A 58 28.16 -9.68 -1.37
CA ARG A 58 28.73 -8.35 -1.12
C ARG A 58 28.03 -7.77 0.12
N PRO A 59 28.77 -7.15 1.04
CA PRO A 59 28.16 -6.53 2.20
C PRO A 59 27.11 -5.50 1.73
N PRO A 60 25.99 -5.35 2.46
CA PRO A 60 24.99 -4.36 2.12
C PRO A 60 25.62 -2.97 2.12
N ILE A 61 25.15 -2.11 1.22
CA ILE A 61 25.55 -0.71 1.16
C ILE A 61 25.23 -0.05 2.52
N PRO A 62 26.12 0.79 3.08
CA PRO A 62 25.84 1.59 4.27
C PRO A 62 24.52 2.38 4.16
N ALA A 63 23.87 2.68 5.30
CA ALA A 63 22.53 3.29 5.31
C ALA A 63 22.53 4.74 4.82
N ASP A 64 23.51 5.52 5.28
CA ASP A 64 23.89 6.85 4.81
C ASP A 64 24.15 6.92 3.30
N GLN A 65 24.57 5.82 2.67
CA GLN A 65 24.89 5.77 1.24
C GLN A 65 23.73 5.32 0.34
N ILE A 66 22.51 5.13 0.86
CA ILE A 66 21.36 4.67 0.06
C ILE A 66 21.02 5.66 -1.06
N LEU A 67 21.03 6.97 -0.79
CA LEU A 67 20.69 7.98 -1.79
C LEU A 67 21.72 8.06 -2.92
N ASP A 68 23.01 7.94 -2.59
CA ASP A 68 24.08 7.90 -3.59
C ASP A 68 23.98 6.66 -4.49
N ALA A 69 23.70 5.51 -3.87
CA ALA A 69 23.50 4.27 -4.62
C ALA A 69 22.24 4.32 -5.49
N ALA A 70 21.13 4.84 -4.96
CA ALA A 70 19.90 5.03 -5.69
C ALA A 70 20.08 6.02 -6.85
N THR A 71 20.87 7.08 -6.65
CA THR A 71 21.25 8.03 -7.71
C THR A 71 21.94 7.31 -8.86
N ARG A 72 23.01 6.57 -8.57
CA ARG A 72 23.75 5.83 -9.60
C ARG A 72 22.88 4.82 -10.35
N VAL A 73 22.01 4.11 -9.63
CA VAL A 73 21.07 3.15 -10.24
C VAL A 73 20.06 3.89 -11.12
N ALA A 74 19.48 4.98 -10.64
CA ALA A 74 18.50 5.76 -11.39
C ALA A 74 19.10 6.30 -12.69
N ASP A 75 20.31 6.89 -12.65
CA ASP A 75 20.96 7.46 -13.82
C ASP A 75 21.23 6.38 -14.89
N LEU A 76 21.75 5.21 -14.48
CA LEU A 76 21.96 4.07 -15.38
C LEU A 76 20.64 3.52 -15.96
N LEU A 77 19.58 3.47 -15.16
CA LEU A 77 18.28 3.00 -15.63
C LEU A 77 17.59 4.00 -16.56
N LEU A 78 17.80 5.30 -16.35
CA LEU A 78 17.32 6.34 -17.25
C LEU A 78 18.00 6.28 -18.61
N ASP A 79 19.31 5.97 -18.66
CA ASP A 79 20.01 5.72 -19.92
C ASP A 79 19.42 4.53 -20.68
N VAL A 80 19.11 3.44 -19.96
CA VAL A 80 18.43 2.27 -20.54
C VAL A 80 17.06 2.66 -21.06
N GLN A 81 16.26 3.36 -20.26
CA GLN A 81 14.90 3.73 -20.63
C GLN A 81 14.88 4.68 -21.84
N THR A 82 15.83 5.60 -21.92
CA THR A 82 15.98 6.51 -23.06
C THR A 82 16.22 5.74 -24.36
N ARG A 83 17.07 4.70 -24.34
CA ARG A 83 17.32 3.84 -25.51
C ARG A 83 16.10 3.02 -25.88
N VAL A 84 15.39 2.47 -24.89
CA VAL A 84 14.15 1.71 -25.12
C VAL A 84 13.08 2.60 -25.74
N ASN A 85 12.89 3.81 -25.22
CA ASN A 85 11.94 4.77 -25.78
C ASN A 85 12.28 5.10 -27.24
N GLY A 86 13.56 5.33 -27.56
CA GLY A 86 13.98 5.55 -28.95
C GLY A 86 13.68 4.37 -29.89
N GLN A 87 13.75 3.13 -29.38
CA GLN A 87 13.35 1.94 -30.16
C GLN A 87 11.83 1.86 -30.35
N ILE A 88 11.04 2.24 -29.33
CA ILE A 88 9.59 2.32 -29.43
C ILE A 88 9.20 3.35 -30.48
N ASP A 89 9.79 4.55 -30.44
CA ASP A 89 9.50 5.62 -31.40
C ASP A 89 9.84 5.20 -32.83
N ALA A 90 11.00 4.56 -33.04
CA ALA A 90 11.40 4.02 -34.34
C ALA A 90 10.41 2.94 -34.84
N ALA A 91 9.99 2.02 -33.97
CA ALA A 91 9.04 0.97 -34.32
C ALA A 91 7.65 1.54 -34.66
N LEU A 92 7.15 2.52 -33.88
CA LEU A 92 5.87 3.16 -34.16
C LEU A 92 5.90 3.93 -35.49
N THR A 93 7.02 4.59 -35.80
CA THR A 93 7.22 5.31 -37.06
C THR A 93 7.18 4.37 -38.27
N ASP A 94 7.72 3.15 -38.15
CA ASP A 94 7.67 2.14 -39.21
C ASP A 94 6.29 1.46 -39.33
N LEU A 95 5.64 1.17 -38.20
CA LEU A 95 4.46 0.29 -38.18
C LEU A 95 3.12 1.03 -38.35
N LEU A 96 2.97 2.23 -37.79
CA LEU A 96 1.69 2.96 -37.81
C LEU A 96 1.19 3.37 -39.21
N PRO A 97 2.05 3.75 -40.18
CA PRO A 97 1.59 4.08 -41.54
C PRO A 97 0.83 2.92 -42.21
N ARG A 98 1.21 1.66 -41.93
CA ARG A 98 0.49 0.49 -42.44
C ARG A 98 -0.90 0.34 -41.84
N VAL A 99 -1.07 0.74 -40.58
CA VAL A 99 -2.38 0.76 -39.91
C VAL A 99 -3.27 1.84 -40.53
N GLN A 100 -2.73 3.04 -40.74
CA GLN A 100 -3.44 4.13 -41.42
C GLN A 100 -3.92 3.72 -42.81
N GLN A 101 -3.03 3.10 -43.61
CA GLN A 101 -3.37 2.60 -44.94
C GLN A 101 -4.51 1.57 -44.91
N ARG A 102 -4.48 0.62 -43.97
CA ARG A 102 -5.53 -0.41 -43.83
C ARG A 102 -6.88 0.17 -43.44
N LEU A 103 -6.89 1.24 -42.66
CA LEU A 103 -8.11 1.92 -42.21
C LEU A 103 -8.57 3.00 -43.19
N GLY A 104 -7.81 3.28 -44.26
CA GLY A 104 -8.11 4.38 -45.18
C GLY A 104 -7.99 5.77 -44.55
N VAL A 105 -7.23 5.90 -43.45
CA VAL A 105 -7.00 7.17 -42.77
C VAL A 105 -5.89 7.93 -43.49
N SER A 106 -6.22 9.10 -44.07
CA SER A 106 -5.25 10.01 -44.68
C SER A 106 -4.72 10.99 -43.66
N SER A 107 -3.39 11.18 -43.63
CA SER A 107 -2.74 12.24 -42.86
C SER A 107 -2.59 13.55 -43.63
N ALA A 108 -3.03 13.61 -44.90
CA ALA A 108 -2.84 14.77 -45.77
C ALA A 108 -3.57 16.04 -45.27
N ASP A 109 -4.69 15.86 -44.55
CA ASP A 109 -5.52 16.95 -44.01
C ASP A 109 -5.41 17.08 -42.47
N ALA A 110 -4.40 16.46 -41.85
CA ALA A 110 -4.22 16.52 -40.40
C ALA A 110 -3.88 17.95 -39.97
N ALA A 111 -4.69 18.52 -39.07
CA ALA A 111 -4.42 19.83 -38.49
C ALA A 111 -3.22 19.79 -37.54
N ASP A 112 -2.47 20.90 -37.46
CA ASP A 112 -1.40 21.09 -36.49
C ASP A 112 -1.99 21.19 -35.06
N PRO A 113 -1.65 20.28 -34.14
CA PRO A 113 -2.14 20.32 -32.77
C PRO A 113 -1.40 21.33 -31.88
N SER A 114 -0.44 22.08 -32.42
CA SER A 114 0.29 23.12 -31.68
C SER A 114 -0.68 24.13 -31.05
N GLY A 115 -0.49 24.42 -29.76
CA GLY A 115 -1.42 25.26 -29.00
C GLY A 115 -2.70 24.55 -28.55
N LEU A 116 -2.94 23.31 -28.96
CA LEU A 116 -4.05 22.46 -28.47
C LEU A 116 -3.56 21.43 -27.43
N VAL A 117 -2.31 20.97 -27.54
CA VAL A 117 -1.72 19.97 -26.64
C VAL A 117 -0.67 20.58 -25.72
N ASN A 118 -0.57 20.08 -24.48
CA ASN A 118 0.50 20.40 -23.53
C ASN A 118 0.72 21.91 -23.24
N THR A 119 -0.26 22.78 -23.46
CA THR A 119 -0.14 24.25 -23.28
C THR A 119 0.19 24.69 -21.85
N ARG A 120 0.05 23.79 -20.87
CA ARG A 120 0.37 24.02 -19.45
C ARG A 120 1.44 23.06 -18.92
N ILE A 121 2.13 22.33 -19.80
CA ILE A 121 3.22 21.43 -19.43
C ILE A 121 4.52 22.13 -19.78
N THR A 122 5.31 22.46 -18.77
CA THR A 122 6.57 23.21 -18.93
C THR A 122 7.77 22.32 -19.28
N GLY A 123 7.64 21.01 -19.08
CA GLY A 123 8.69 20.05 -19.36
C GLY A 123 8.23 18.61 -19.23
N LEU A 124 9.01 17.71 -19.80
CA LEU A 124 8.83 16.26 -19.73
C LEU A 124 10.17 15.62 -19.38
N SER A 125 10.15 14.67 -18.47
CA SER A 125 11.33 13.89 -18.09
C SER A 125 10.97 12.41 -18.06
N VAL A 126 11.87 11.58 -18.55
CA VAL A 126 11.73 10.12 -18.49
C VAL A 126 11.86 9.67 -17.03
N VAL A 127 11.06 8.69 -16.64
CA VAL A 127 11.10 8.05 -15.32
C VAL A 127 11.51 6.59 -15.50
N VAL A 128 12.31 6.07 -14.58
CA VAL A 128 12.69 4.64 -14.54
C VAL A 128 11.44 3.75 -14.46
N THR A 129 11.44 2.55 -15.05
CA THR A 129 10.26 1.68 -15.01
C THR A 129 10.25 0.72 -13.81
N PRO A 130 9.08 0.28 -13.31
CA PRO A 130 9.00 -0.65 -12.19
C PRO A 130 9.78 -1.95 -12.42
N ALA A 131 9.67 -2.55 -13.61
CA ALA A 131 10.40 -3.76 -13.98
C ALA A 131 11.93 -3.57 -13.95
N ALA A 132 12.44 -2.45 -14.47
CA ALA A 132 13.87 -2.16 -14.47
C ALA A 132 14.40 -1.97 -13.04
N VAL A 133 13.68 -1.21 -12.22
CA VAL A 133 14.02 -1.01 -10.80
C VAL A 133 13.98 -2.35 -10.04
N ALA A 134 12.96 -3.18 -10.26
CA ALA A 134 12.85 -4.50 -9.62
C ALA A 134 13.95 -5.48 -10.05
N THR A 135 14.46 -5.34 -11.28
CA THR A 135 15.56 -6.17 -11.80
C THR A 135 16.89 -5.80 -11.14
N VAL A 136 17.18 -4.51 -10.96
CA VAL A 136 18.44 -4.04 -10.37
C VAL A 136 18.41 -4.06 -8.84
N VAL A 137 17.23 -3.90 -8.25
CA VAL A 137 16.99 -4.00 -6.80
C VAL A 137 16.05 -5.19 -6.53
N PRO A 138 16.54 -6.43 -6.66
CA PRO A 138 15.71 -7.61 -6.45
C PRO A 138 15.38 -7.81 -4.97
N LEU A 139 14.27 -8.48 -4.70
CA LEU A 139 13.97 -8.97 -3.35
C LEU A 139 15.01 -10.03 -2.97
N SER A 140 15.53 -9.94 -1.76
CA SER A 140 16.29 -11.05 -1.16
C SER A 140 15.34 -12.22 -0.79
N ALA A 141 15.90 -13.40 -0.57
CA ALA A 141 15.12 -14.54 -0.09
C ALA A 141 14.49 -14.25 1.28
N GLU A 142 15.23 -13.55 2.14
CA GLU A 142 14.78 -13.11 3.45
C GLU A 142 13.63 -12.09 3.34
N SER A 143 13.78 -11.07 2.50
CA SER A 143 12.71 -10.07 2.23
C SER A 143 11.43 -10.76 1.76
N ALA A 144 11.54 -11.70 0.80
CA ALA A 144 10.38 -12.43 0.29
C ALA A 144 9.73 -13.34 1.35
N ALA A 145 10.53 -13.94 2.24
CA ALA A 145 10.03 -14.74 3.36
C ALA A 145 9.26 -13.87 4.36
N THR A 146 9.85 -12.74 4.78
CA THR A 146 9.25 -11.76 5.68
C THR A 146 7.92 -11.24 5.15
N THR A 147 7.87 -10.75 3.91
CA THR A 147 6.61 -10.22 3.35
C THR A 147 5.55 -11.31 3.23
N ARG A 148 5.91 -12.52 2.80
CA ARG A 148 4.94 -13.62 2.68
C ARG A 148 4.40 -14.07 4.04
N ALA A 149 5.26 -14.16 5.06
CA ALA A 149 4.86 -14.48 6.43
C ALA A 149 3.97 -13.38 7.02
N GLY A 150 4.37 -12.12 6.89
CA GLY A 150 3.59 -10.99 7.37
C GLY A 150 2.22 -10.90 6.70
N ARG A 151 2.12 -11.12 5.38
CA ARG A 151 0.82 -11.12 4.68
C ARG A 151 -0.11 -12.19 5.23
N ARG A 152 0.39 -13.41 5.43
CA ARG A 152 -0.40 -14.49 6.04
C ARG A 152 -0.85 -14.12 7.45
N ALA A 153 0.09 -13.72 8.31
CA ALA A 153 -0.21 -13.35 9.69
C ALA A 153 -1.29 -12.26 9.78
N VAL A 154 -1.15 -11.17 9.01
CA VAL A 154 -2.14 -10.09 9.07
C VAL A 154 -3.47 -10.50 8.43
N THR A 155 -3.46 -11.29 7.35
CA THR A 155 -4.69 -11.89 6.80
C THR A 155 -5.41 -12.74 7.84
N ASP A 156 -4.68 -13.60 8.55
CA ASP A 156 -5.25 -14.48 9.58
C ASP A 156 -5.83 -13.66 10.74
N ILE A 157 -5.16 -12.57 11.13
CA ILE A 157 -5.66 -11.64 12.15
C ILE A 157 -6.96 -10.95 11.71
N VAL A 158 -7.00 -10.36 10.51
CA VAL A 158 -8.18 -9.61 10.04
C VAL A 158 -9.36 -10.52 9.68
N THR A 159 -9.10 -11.78 9.30
CA THR A 159 -10.15 -12.77 9.06
C THR A 159 -10.58 -13.51 10.33
N GLY A 160 -9.81 -13.38 11.41
CA GLY A 160 -10.08 -13.96 12.72
C GLY A 160 -9.59 -15.39 12.93
N ALA A 161 -8.76 -15.91 12.03
CA ALA A 161 -8.05 -17.18 12.18
C ALA A 161 -6.87 -17.10 13.17
N ASP A 162 -6.31 -15.90 13.36
CA ASP A 162 -5.32 -15.58 14.38
C ASP A 162 -5.94 -14.55 15.34
N ASP A 163 -5.73 -14.76 16.65
CA ASP A 163 -6.26 -13.87 17.67
C ASP A 163 -5.28 -12.74 18.03
N ARG A 164 -4.02 -12.75 17.59
CA ARG A 164 -3.10 -11.63 17.79
C ARG A 164 -3.65 -10.31 17.26
N LEU A 165 -3.05 -9.18 17.69
CA LEU A 165 -3.34 -7.87 17.13
C LEU A 165 -2.28 -7.43 16.12
N ALA A 166 -2.71 -6.87 14.99
CA ALA A 166 -1.81 -6.20 14.07
C ALA A 166 -1.44 -4.81 14.62
N VAL A 167 -0.15 -4.46 14.65
CA VAL A 167 0.30 -3.13 15.07
C VAL A 167 1.13 -2.51 13.95
N ILE A 168 0.63 -1.41 13.39
CA ILE A 168 1.32 -0.64 12.35
C ILE A 168 1.98 0.55 13.03
N ALA A 169 3.27 0.45 13.33
CA ALA A 169 4.02 1.47 14.06
C ALA A 169 5.17 2.02 13.21
N GLY A 170 5.43 3.32 13.31
CA GLY A 170 6.58 3.94 12.65
C GLY A 170 6.36 5.40 12.28
N PRO A 171 7.34 6.02 11.61
CA PRO A 171 7.34 7.46 11.40
C PRO A 171 6.10 7.92 10.63
N CYS A 172 5.62 9.14 10.89
CA CYS A 172 4.52 9.72 10.13
C CYS A 172 4.82 9.67 8.62
N SER A 173 6.03 10.06 8.23
CA SER A 173 6.61 9.85 6.91
C SER A 173 8.12 9.66 7.03
N ILE A 174 8.71 8.90 6.11
CA ILE A 174 10.15 8.68 6.02
C ILE A 174 10.76 9.80 5.20
N HIS A 175 11.84 10.41 5.71
CA HIS A 175 12.66 11.39 5.01
C HIS A 175 14.15 11.01 5.04
N ASP A 176 14.59 10.31 6.10
CA ASP A 176 15.96 9.83 6.28
C ASP A 176 16.01 8.29 6.27
N PRO A 177 16.70 7.66 5.30
CA PRO A 177 16.86 6.20 5.22
C PRO A 177 17.66 5.59 6.36
N GLU A 178 18.60 6.32 6.96
CA GLU A 178 19.42 5.83 8.06
C GLU A 178 18.60 5.73 9.34
N ALA A 179 17.94 6.83 9.73
CA ALA A 179 17.01 6.84 10.85
C ALA A 179 15.90 5.79 10.69
N ALA A 180 15.38 5.62 9.47
CA ALA A 180 14.36 4.61 9.18
C ALA A 180 14.86 3.17 9.43
N LEU A 181 16.11 2.86 9.11
CA LEU A 181 16.69 1.53 9.34
C LEU A 181 17.04 1.28 10.81
N GLU A 182 17.48 2.30 11.52
CA GLU A 182 17.66 2.22 12.97
C GLU A 182 16.32 1.95 13.68
N TYR A 183 15.27 2.67 13.28
CA TYR A 183 13.92 2.45 13.80
C TYR A 183 13.38 1.05 13.41
N ALA A 184 13.68 0.57 12.20
CA ALA A 184 13.34 -0.81 11.79
C ALA A 184 14.03 -1.86 12.68
N ALA A 185 15.29 -1.63 13.07
CA ALA A 185 16.00 -2.52 13.99
C ALA A 185 15.38 -2.51 15.40
N PHE A 186 14.86 -1.37 15.87
CA PHE A 186 14.05 -1.31 17.08
C PHE A 186 12.77 -2.17 16.95
N LEU A 187 12.02 -2.02 15.86
CA LEU A 187 10.82 -2.82 15.63
C LEU A 187 11.11 -4.32 15.48
N ALA A 188 12.27 -4.70 14.92
CA ALA A 188 12.67 -6.10 14.84
C ALA A 188 12.76 -6.74 16.22
N ARG A 189 13.38 -6.04 17.19
CA ARG A 189 13.46 -6.50 18.59
C ARG A 189 12.09 -6.58 19.26
N MET A 190 11.22 -5.61 18.99
CA MET A 190 9.86 -5.61 19.53
C MET A 190 9.03 -6.76 18.96
N ARG A 191 9.18 -7.05 17.66
CA ARG A 191 8.48 -8.14 16.98
C ARG A 191 8.94 -9.50 17.50
N GLU A 192 10.22 -9.66 17.79
CA GLU A 192 10.74 -10.85 18.48
C GLU A 192 10.17 -10.99 19.89
N ARG A 193 10.19 -9.92 20.69
CA ARG A 193 9.73 -9.92 22.09
C ARG A 193 8.22 -10.17 22.24
N HIS A 194 7.41 -9.68 21.31
CA HIS A 194 5.94 -9.63 21.44
C HIS A 194 5.20 -10.47 20.40
N GLY A 195 5.91 -11.29 19.61
CA GLY A 195 5.37 -12.01 18.45
C GLY A 195 4.23 -12.98 18.75
N ASP A 196 4.13 -13.48 19.99
CA ASP A 196 3.05 -14.38 20.43
C ASP A 196 1.70 -13.68 20.59
N ASP A 197 1.70 -12.35 20.77
CA ASP A 197 0.53 -11.54 21.07
C ASP A 197 0.26 -10.49 19.97
N LEU A 198 1.30 -10.02 19.29
CA LEU A 198 1.24 -8.96 18.28
C LEU A 198 1.90 -9.38 16.95
N GLU A 199 1.33 -8.94 15.83
CA GLU A 199 2.02 -8.89 14.54
C GLU A 199 2.40 -7.45 14.25
N ILE A 200 3.67 -7.11 14.44
CA ILE A 200 4.19 -5.74 14.29
C ILE A 200 4.70 -5.50 12.87
N LEU A 201 4.26 -4.40 12.26
CA LEU A 201 4.68 -3.95 10.94
C LEU A 201 5.22 -2.52 11.03
N MET A 202 6.25 -2.23 10.24
CA MET A 202 6.78 -0.88 10.12
C MET A 202 5.92 -0.04 9.18
N ARG A 203 5.36 1.05 9.69
CA ARG A 203 4.82 2.13 8.88
C ARG A 203 5.93 2.77 8.05
N THR A 204 5.88 2.58 6.73
CA THR A 204 6.93 2.95 5.77
C THR A 204 6.35 3.89 4.70
N TYR A 205 5.86 5.05 5.14
CA TYR A 205 5.14 5.99 4.28
C TYR A 205 6.14 6.94 3.62
N THR A 206 6.30 6.84 2.30
CA THR A 206 7.28 7.61 1.52
C THR A 206 6.67 8.76 0.72
N GLU A 207 5.36 8.94 0.83
CA GLU A 207 4.61 10.03 0.23
C GLU A 207 3.68 10.65 1.28
N LYS A 208 3.33 11.93 1.13
CA LYS A 208 2.34 12.59 2.00
C LYS A 208 1.33 13.35 1.15
N PRO A 209 0.00 13.11 1.32
CA PRO A 209 -1.00 13.88 0.59
C PRO A 209 -1.07 15.32 1.16
N ARG A 210 -0.82 16.33 0.32
CA ARG A 210 -0.87 17.75 0.69
C ARG A 210 -1.91 18.50 -0.14
N THR A 211 -2.60 19.46 0.49
CA THR A 211 -3.53 20.40 -0.16
C THR A 211 -2.86 21.73 -0.52
N GLU A 212 -1.69 21.99 0.05
CA GLU A 212 -0.87 23.18 -0.17
C GLU A 212 0.50 22.78 -0.72
N VAL A 213 1.27 23.76 -1.19
CA VAL A 213 2.64 23.57 -1.69
C VAL A 213 3.55 23.26 -0.51
N ASP A 214 3.75 21.97 -0.24
CA ASP A 214 4.71 21.46 0.75
C ASP A 214 5.40 20.20 0.21
N TRP A 215 6.37 19.67 0.96
CA TRP A 215 7.12 18.48 0.62
C TRP A 215 6.19 17.29 0.34
N LYS A 216 6.38 16.70 -0.85
CA LYS A 216 5.54 15.62 -1.39
C LYS A 216 5.92 14.24 -0.85
N GLY A 217 7.06 14.15 -0.16
CA GLY A 217 7.58 12.92 0.42
C GLY A 217 8.84 12.42 -0.28
N PHE A 218 9.51 11.47 0.39
CA PHE A 218 10.80 10.91 0.00
C PHE A 218 10.82 10.28 -1.40
N ALA A 219 9.72 9.69 -1.85
CA ALA A 219 9.65 9.12 -3.21
C ALA A 219 9.72 10.19 -4.31
N TYR A 220 9.25 11.41 -4.03
CA TYR A 220 9.25 12.52 -4.99
C TYR A 220 10.50 13.39 -4.86
N ASP A 221 10.87 13.72 -3.62
CA ASP A 221 11.92 14.68 -3.31
C ASP A 221 12.84 14.09 -2.22
N PRO A 222 13.69 13.10 -2.57
CA PRO A 222 14.47 12.33 -1.60
C PRO A 222 15.57 13.12 -0.91
N PHE A 223 15.99 14.26 -1.47
CA PHE A 223 17.02 15.15 -0.93
C PHE A 223 16.44 16.33 -0.11
N LEU A 224 15.10 16.44 -0.06
CA LEU A 224 14.38 17.48 0.69
C LEU A 224 14.62 18.93 0.21
N ASP A 225 15.35 19.11 -0.89
CA ASP A 225 15.82 20.38 -1.45
C ASP A 225 14.92 20.93 -2.57
N GLY A 226 13.87 20.18 -2.96
CA GLY A 226 12.98 20.53 -4.06
C GLY A 226 13.45 20.14 -5.45
N SER A 227 14.60 19.46 -5.57
CA SER A 227 15.09 18.91 -6.83
C SER A 227 14.10 17.94 -7.50
N SER A 228 13.18 17.36 -6.71
CA SER A 228 12.11 16.47 -7.22
C SER A 228 12.63 15.31 -8.06
N ARG A 229 13.79 14.74 -7.67
CA ARG A 229 14.45 13.62 -8.37
C ARG A 229 13.69 12.31 -8.17
N ILE A 230 12.52 12.19 -8.81
CA ILE A 230 11.57 11.09 -8.61
C ILE A 230 12.16 9.71 -8.92
N SER A 231 12.97 9.56 -9.97
CA SER A 231 13.61 8.28 -10.30
C SER A 231 14.54 7.80 -9.17
N VAL A 232 15.24 8.74 -8.52
CA VAL A 232 16.09 8.45 -7.35
C VAL A 232 15.21 8.03 -6.18
N GLY A 233 14.15 8.79 -5.89
CA GLY A 233 13.25 8.51 -4.77
C GLY A 233 12.53 7.16 -4.90
N LEU A 234 12.12 6.77 -6.11
CA LEU A 234 11.51 5.46 -6.40
C LEU A 234 12.48 4.30 -6.16
N VAL A 235 13.73 4.43 -6.63
CA VAL A 235 14.78 3.43 -6.39
C VAL A 235 15.12 3.36 -4.91
N ALA A 236 15.35 4.50 -4.25
CA ALA A 236 15.70 4.58 -2.84
C ALA A 236 14.60 3.99 -1.95
N THR A 237 13.33 4.29 -2.24
CA THR A 237 12.16 3.72 -1.54
C THR A 237 12.18 2.19 -1.59
N ARG A 238 12.43 1.62 -2.78
CA ARG A 238 12.51 0.17 -2.93
C ARG A 238 13.70 -0.42 -2.19
N MET A 239 14.89 0.19 -2.30
CA MET A 239 16.08 -0.24 -1.59
C MET A 239 15.85 -0.27 -0.07
N LEU A 240 15.24 0.79 0.46
CA LEU A 240 14.90 0.91 1.87
C LEU A 240 13.93 -0.20 2.33
N MET A 241 12.82 -0.40 1.61
CA MET A 241 11.85 -1.46 1.93
C MET A 241 12.46 -2.87 1.81
N CYS A 242 13.35 -3.11 0.85
CA CYS A 242 14.11 -4.36 0.76
C CYS A 242 14.96 -4.59 2.01
N ARG A 243 15.63 -3.54 2.51
CA ARG A 243 16.46 -3.64 3.72
C ARG A 243 15.61 -3.85 4.98
N ILE A 244 14.51 -3.13 5.14
CA ILE A 244 13.60 -3.29 6.29
C ILE A 244 13.05 -4.72 6.33
N THR A 245 12.57 -5.24 5.19
CA THR A 245 12.04 -6.61 5.12
C THR A 245 13.13 -7.68 5.30
N ALA A 246 14.37 -7.40 4.89
CA ALA A 246 15.50 -8.30 5.15
C ALA A 246 15.89 -8.36 6.64
N LEU A 247 15.55 -7.34 7.45
CA LEU A 247 15.68 -7.37 8.91
C LEU A 247 14.57 -8.20 9.59
N GLY A 248 13.64 -8.79 8.84
CA GLY A 248 12.53 -9.56 9.40
C GLY A 248 11.30 -8.72 9.77
N VAL A 249 11.26 -7.44 9.38
CA VAL A 249 10.15 -6.53 9.68
C VAL A 249 9.26 -6.33 8.44
N PRO A 250 7.98 -6.74 8.48
CA PRO A 250 7.04 -6.45 7.39
C PRO A 250 6.77 -4.94 7.27
N VAL A 251 6.54 -4.44 6.05
CA VAL A 251 6.28 -3.02 5.80
C VAL A 251 4.81 -2.74 5.48
N ALA A 252 4.31 -1.62 6.00
CA ALA A 252 3.02 -1.04 5.67
C ALA A 252 3.20 0.27 4.89
N ALA A 253 2.38 0.51 3.88
CA ALA A 253 2.45 1.69 3.02
C ALA A 253 1.08 2.37 2.85
N GLU A 254 1.07 3.57 2.27
CA GLU A 254 -0.14 4.29 1.86
C GLU A 254 -0.08 4.56 0.35
N PRO A 255 -0.99 3.95 -0.45
CA PRO A 255 -1.00 4.17 -1.89
C PRO A 255 -1.72 5.48 -2.22
N LEU A 256 -0.98 6.49 -2.68
CA LEU A 256 -1.57 7.79 -3.06
C LEU A 256 -1.91 7.91 -4.55
N ASN A 257 -1.30 7.10 -5.40
CA ASN A 257 -1.49 7.12 -6.85
C ASN A 257 -1.37 5.72 -7.47
N ALA A 258 -1.56 5.61 -8.79
CA ALA A 258 -1.62 4.32 -9.49
C ALA A 258 -0.24 3.73 -9.82
N LEU A 259 0.80 4.57 -9.80
CA LEU A 259 2.11 4.28 -10.38
C LEU A 259 3.09 3.84 -9.30
N THR A 260 3.21 4.60 -8.21
CA THR A 260 4.20 4.35 -7.15
C THR A 260 4.09 2.96 -6.49
N PRO A 261 2.88 2.36 -6.31
CA PRO A 261 2.79 1.01 -5.76
C PRO A 261 3.54 -0.06 -6.59
N GLN A 262 3.66 0.14 -7.92
CA GLN A 262 4.33 -0.83 -8.80
C GLN A 262 5.82 -0.97 -8.50
N TYR A 263 6.48 0.08 -7.98
CA TYR A 263 7.91 0.07 -7.66
C TYR A 263 8.24 -0.70 -6.37
N VAL A 264 7.25 -0.86 -5.49
CA VAL A 264 7.39 -1.60 -4.22
C VAL A 264 6.64 -2.95 -4.24
N ASN A 265 6.25 -3.40 -5.43
CA ASN A 265 5.62 -4.69 -5.64
C ASN A 265 6.45 -5.82 -5.01
N GLY A 266 5.74 -6.70 -4.29
CA GLY A 266 6.31 -7.83 -3.57
C GLY A 266 6.83 -7.53 -2.17
N LEU A 267 6.95 -6.25 -1.75
CA LEU A 267 7.48 -5.86 -0.44
C LEU A 267 6.40 -5.53 0.58
N VAL A 268 5.30 -4.90 0.14
CA VAL A 268 4.26 -4.37 1.03
C VAL A 268 3.36 -5.46 1.60
N THR A 269 3.20 -5.50 2.91
CA THR A 269 2.33 -6.43 3.63
C THR A 269 0.94 -5.86 3.88
N TYR A 270 0.87 -4.56 4.19
CA TYR A 270 -0.36 -3.86 4.53
C TYR A 270 -0.43 -2.50 3.82
N ASN A 271 -1.57 -2.13 3.26
CA ASN A 271 -1.82 -0.83 2.66
C ASN A 271 -2.96 -0.10 3.40
N GLY A 272 -2.67 1.09 3.93
CA GLY A 272 -3.69 1.98 4.49
C GLY A 272 -4.10 3.03 3.47
N VAL A 273 -5.32 2.94 2.93
CA VAL A 273 -5.87 3.95 2.03
C VAL A 273 -6.26 5.18 2.84
N GLY A 274 -5.66 6.32 2.47
CA GLY A 274 -5.84 7.59 3.15
C GLY A 274 -7.26 8.12 3.12
N ALA A 275 -7.59 8.95 4.11
CA ALA A 275 -8.92 9.54 4.26
C ALA A 275 -9.35 10.32 3.00
N ARG A 276 -8.42 11.00 2.31
CA ARG A 276 -8.73 11.75 1.08
C ARG A 276 -8.95 10.88 -0.15
N ASN A 277 -8.46 9.64 -0.15
CA ASN A 277 -8.61 8.69 -1.26
C ASN A 277 -9.74 7.69 -1.02
N VAL A 278 -10.34 7.65 0.18
CA VAL A 278 -11.44 6.72 0.49
C VAL A 278 -12.66 6.96 -0.38
N THR A 279 -12.86 8.17 -0.91
CA THR A 279 -13.96 8.55 -1.80
C THR A 279 -13.61 8.48 -3.28
N ASP A 280 -12.34 8.25 -3.63
CA ASP A 280 -11.89 8.11 -5.02
C ASP A 280 -12.24 6.71 -5.55
N GLN A 281 -13.13 6.66 -6.54
CA GLN A 281 -13.57 5.42 -7.18
C GLN A 281 -12.37 4.65 -7.77
N THR A 282 -11.46 5.34 -8.45
CA THR A 282 -10.30 4.72 -9.10
C THR A 282 -9.36 4.12 -8.06
N ALA A 283 -9.22 4.76 -6.89
CA ALA A 283 -8.45 4.22 -5.78
C ALA A 283 -9.09 2.94 -5.22
N ARG A 284 -10.42 2.92 -5.03
CA ARG A 284 -11.17 1.75 -4.54
C ARG A 284 -11.05 0.54 -5.47
N GLU A 285 -11.20 0.76 -6.77
CA GLU A 285 -11.07 -0.27 -7.79
C GLU A 285 -9.64 -0.80 -7.85
N ARG A 286 -8.64 0.09 -7.78
CA ARG A 286 -7.23 -0.31 -7.85
C ARG A 286 -6.80 -1.20 -6.69
N VAL A 287 -7.18 -0.87 -5.47
CA VAL A 287 -6.76 -1.65 -4.29
C VAL A 287 -7.44 -3.02 -4.21
N SER A 288 -8.50 -3.25 -4.99
CA SER A 288 -9.09 -4.59 -5.17
C SER A 288 -8.11 -5.58 -5.81
N GLY A 289 -7.08 -5.10 -6.53
CA GLY A 289 -6.02 -5.92 -7.13
C GLY A 289 -4.74 -6.03 -6.29
N PHE A 290 -4.68 -5.39 -5.12
CA PHE A 290 -3.48 -5.42 -4.30
C PHE A 290 -3.28 -6.78 -3.65
N SER A 291 -2.04 -7.29 -3.69
CA SER A 291 -1.68 -8.56 -3.04
C SER A 291 -1.43 -8.46 -1.53
N SER A 292 -1.60 -7.27 -0.94
CA SER A 292 -1.42 -6.98 0.48
C SER A 292 -2.77 -6.93 1.19
N VAL A 293 -2.74 -6.93 2.53
CA VAL A 293 -3.90 -6.52 3.31
C VAL A 293 -4.23 -5.04 3.04
N VAL A 294 -5.51 -4.66 3.00
CA VAL A 294 -5.93 -3.27 2.74
C VAL A 294 -6.89 -2.78 3.82
N GLY A 295 -6.65 -1.59 4.36
CA GLY A 295 -7.58 -0.89 5.26
C GLY A 295 -7.93 0.49 4.74
N PHE A 296 -9.18 0.94 4.95
CA PHE A 296 -9.68 2.23 4.49
C PHE A 296 -9.98 3.17 5.66
N LYS A 297 -9.30 4.32 5.71
CA LYS A 297 -9.60 5.36 6.71
C LYS A 297 -11.00 5.94 6.50
N ASN A 298 -11.73 6.25 7.58
CA ASN A 298 -12.90 7.13 7.48
C ASN A 298 -12.51 8.48 6.83
N SER A 299 -13.48 9.14 6.17
CA SER A 299 -13.21 10.37 5.43
C SER A 299 -12.69 11.50 6.33
N PRO A 300 -12.10 12.59 5.78
CA PRO A 300 -11.64 13.72 6.58
C PRO A 300 -12.79 14.36 7.39
N GLU A 301 -14.01 14.30 6.86
CA GLU A 301 -15.25 14.77 7.48
C GLU A 301 -15.86 13.78 8.49
N GLY A 302 -15.20 12.63 8.74
CA GLY A 302 -15.66 11.64 9.72
C GLY A 302 -16.60 10.57 9.17
N SER A 303 -16.87 10.55 7.86
CA SER A 303 -17.80 9.58 7.29
C SER A 303 -17.25 8.15 7.34
N ILE A 304 -17.80 7.34 8.25
CA ILE A 304 -17.57 5.89 8.30
C ILE A 304 -18.26 5.20 7.12
N ASP A 305 -19.40 5.71 6.63
CA ASP A 305 -20.13 5.13 5.50
C ASP A 305 -19.32 5.19 4.19
N ALA A 306 -18.49 6.22 4.02
CA ALA A 306 -17.53 6.29 2.92
C ALA A 306 -16.51 5.15 2.97
N ALA A 307 -15.97 4.83 4.14
CA ALA A 307 -15.04 3.72 4.34
C ALA A 307 -15.72 2.36 4.16
N VAL A 308 -16.92 2.17 4.71
CA VAL A 308 -17.73 0.94 4.52
C VAL A 308 -18.02 0.71 3.04
N SER A 309 -18.37 1.76 2.29
CA SER A 309 -18.60 1.66 0.85
C SER A 309 -17.30 1.33 0.09
N ALA A 310 -16.17 1.91 0.48
CA ALA A 310 -14.87 1.59 -0.10
C ALA A 310 -14.46 0.12 0.15
N VAL A 311 -14.71 -0.40 1.35
CA VAL A 311 -14.52 -1.82 1.69
C VAL A 311 -15.37 -2.71 0.78
N LEU A 312 -16.66 -2.39 0.62
CA LEU A 312 -17.54 -3.16 -0.27
C LEU A 312 -17.02 -3.16 -1.71
N THR A 313 -16.61 -2.00 -2.23
CA THR A 313 -16.06 -1.88 -3.59
C THR A 313 -14.77 -2.68 -3.74
N ALA A 314 -13.83 -2.58 -2.81
CA ALA A 314 -12.54 -3.25 -2.91
C ALA A 314 -12.64 -4.78 -2.86
N ARG A 315 -13.70 -5.32 -2.25
CA ARG A 315 -13.97 -6.77 -2.20
C ARG A 315 -14.54 -7.34 -3.50
N ALA A 316 -14.97 -6.50 -4.44
CA ALA A 316 -15.52 -6.92 -5.72
C ALA A 316 -14.46 -6.95 -6.84
N PRO A 317 -14.64 -7.77 -7.88
CA PRO A 317 -13.88 -7.69 -9.13
C PRO A 317 -14.11 -6.37 -9.86
N HIS A 318 -13.06 -5.85 -10.53
CA HIS A 318 -13.12 -4.63 -11.33
C HIS A 318 -12.34 -4.75 -12.64
N GLU A 319 -12.66 -3.86 -13.58
CA GLU A 319 -11.85 -3.60 -14.77
C GLU A 319 -11.58 -2.10 -14.88
N PHE A 320 -10.32 -1.69 -15.01
CA PHE A 320 -9.94 -0.28 -15.08
C PHE A 320 -8.65 -0.05 -15.85
N LEU A 321 -8.41 1.18 -16.27
CA LEU A 321 -7.15 1.59 -16.91
C LEU A 321 -6.06 1.79 -15.85
N GLY A 322 -4.92 1.14 -16.04
CA GLY A 322 -3.73 1.28 -15.21
C GLY A 322 -2.45 1.22 -16.04
N VAL A 323 -1.36 0.82 -15.40
CA VAL A 323 -0.08 0.56 -16.06
C VAL A 323 0.39 -0.84 -15.75
N ASP A 324 1.06 -1.48 -16.71
CA ASP A 324 1.74 -2.75 -16.50
C ASP A 324 3.12 -2.55 -15.82
N HIS A 325 3.81 -3.65 -15.58
CA HIS A 325 5.14 -3.63 -14.96
C HIS A 325 6.23 -2.94 -15.80
N HIS A 326 6.03 -2.77 -17.12
CA HIS A 326 6.91 -1.99 -17.99
C HIS A 326 6.57 -0.49 -17.98
N GLY A 327 5.54 -0.07 -17.25
CA GLY A 327 5.07 1.31 -17.22
C GLY A 327 4.21 1.69 -18.43
N VAL A 328 3.72 0.70 -19.19
CA VAL A 328 2.86 0.90 -20.36
C VAL A 328 1.40 0.87 -19.91
N SER A 329 0.57 1.77 -20.45
CA SER A 329 -0.87 1.78 -20.17
C SER A 329 -1.52 0.44 -20.52
N ALA A 330 -2.36 -0.09 -19.63
CA ALA A 330 -3.03 -1.38 -19.79
C ALA A 330 -4.42 -1.38 -19.14
N GLN A 331 -5.35 -2.17 -19.70
CA GLN A 331 -6.58 -2.52 -19.00
C GLN A 331 -6.25 -3.64 -17.99
N LEU A 332 -6.61 -3.42 -16.73
CA LEU A 332 -6.37 -4.34 -15.63
C LEU A 332 -7.69 -4.92 -15.15
N SER A 333 -7.70 -6.23 -14.90
CA SER A 333 -8.84 -6.93 -14.29
C SER A 333 -8.42 -7.47 -12.92
N THR A 334 -9.28 -7.33 -11.91
CA THR A 334 -9.01 -7.75 -10.53
C THR A 334 -10.05 -8.74 -10.03
N THR A 335 -9.70 -9.51 -9.00
CA THR A 335 -10.60 -10.50 -8.39
C THR A 335 -11.35 -9.98 -7.16
N GLY A 336 -11.05 -8.77 -6.71
CA GLY A 336 -11.43 -8.31 -5.37
C GLY A 336 -10.39 -8.65 -4.31
N ASN A 337 -10.41 -7.90 -3.21
CA ASN A 337 -9.56 -8.07 -2.04
C ASN A 337 -10.43 -8.28 -0.79
N ASP A 338 -10.47 -9.53 -0.32
CA ASP A 338 -11.30 -9.99 0.81
C ASP A 338 -10.73 -9.63 2.19
N THR A 339 -9.57 -8.99 2.25
CA THR A 339 -8.97 -8.48 3.50
C THR A 339 -9.36 -7.03 3.79
N ALA A 340 -10.08 -6.37 2.86
CA ALA A 340 -10.50 -4.98 3.00
C ALA A 340 -11.33 -4.76 4.27
N HIS A 341 -10.94 -3.76 5.08
CA HIS A 341 -11.59 -3.40 6.34
C HIS A 341 -11.52 -1.89 6.63
N VAL A 342 -12.21 -1.44 7.69
CA VAL A 342 -12.27 -0.02 8.09
C VAL A 342 -11.12 0.34 9.04
N ILE A 343 -10.56 1.53 8.84
CA ILE A 343 -9.64 2.20 9.77
C ILE A 343 -10.35 3.41 10.38
N LEU A 344 -10.51 3.44 11.71
CA LEU A 344 -11.03 4.58 12.46
C LEU A 344 -9.89 5.51 12.85
N ARG A 345 -9.95 6.80 12.47
CA ARG A 345 -8.86 7.78 12.66
C ARG A 345 -9.28 9.07 13.38
N GLY A 346 -10.54 9.15 13.80
CA GLY A 346 -11.22 10.37 14.23
C GLY A 346 -11.57 11.26 13.05
N ASP A 347 -11.95 12.50 13.34
CA ASP A 347 -12.18 13.56 12.36
C ASP A 347 -11.84 14.93 12.95
N LYS A 348 -12.50 16.00 12.50
CA LYS A 348 -12.35 17.37 13.00
C LYS A 348 -13.21 17.64 14.25
N ASP A 349 -14.31 16.89 14.41
CA ASP A 349 -15.30 17.06 15.47
C ASP A 349 -14.94 16.20 16.70
N GLY A 350 -14.12 15.16 16.52
CA GLY A 350 -13.41 14.53 17.62
C GLY A 350 -12.84 13.14 17.31
N PRO A 351 -12.39 12.44 18.37
CA PRO A 351 -11.99 11.05 18.29
C PRO A 351 -13.17 10.10 18.06
N ASN A 352 -12.92 8.99 17.35
CA ASN A 352 -13.89 7.93 17.09
C ASN A 352 -13.39 6.53 17.47
N TYR A 353 -12.57 6.42 18.52
CA TYR A 353 -12.00 5.15 19.01
C TYR A 353 -12.77 4.48 20.16
N SER A 354 -13.71 5.19 20.79
CA SER A 354 -14.41 4.65 21.97
C SER A 354 -15.29 3.45 21.63
N ALA A 355 -15.63 2.64 22.63
CA ALA A 355 -16.47 1.45 22.47
C ALA A 355 -17.80 1.73 21.74
N ALA A 356 -18.41 2.90 21.95
CA ALA A 356 -19.63 3.31 21.25
C ALA A 356 -19.40 3.49 19.74
N HIS A 357 -18.28 4.11 19.34
CA HIS A 357 -17.93 4.28 17.93
C HIS A 357 -17.56 2.96 17.26
N VAL A 358 -16.86 2.07 17.98
CA VAL A 358 -16.55 0.72 17.51
C VAL A 358 -17.84 -0.07 17.30
N ALA A 359 -18.76 -0.06 18.27
CA ALA A 359 -20.07 -0.71 18.16
C ALA A 359 -20.90 -0.20 16.98
N GLU A 360 -20.92 1.12 16.77
CA GLU A 360 -21.60 1.74 15.63
C GLU A 360 -20.97 1.33 14.29
N THR A 361 -19.65 1.27 14.21
CA THR A 361 -18.92 0.82 13.01
C THR A 361 -19.25 -0.64 12.68
N LYS A 362 -19.27 -1.52 13.69
CA LYS A 362 -19.67 -2.92 13.55
C LYS A 362 -21.09 -3.03 13.00
N ARG A 363 -22.03 -2.27 13.56
CA ARG A 363 -23.42 -2.22 13.08
C ARG A 363 -23.50 -1.82 11.61
N LYS A 364 -22.76 -0.79 11.19
CA LYS A 364 -22.72 -0.35 9.78
C LYS A 364 -22.12 -1.41 8.84
N LEU A 365 -21.07 -2.10 9.26
CA LEU A 365 -20.47 -3.20 8.49
C LEU A 365 -21.46 -4.38 8.34
N ALA A 366 -22.06 -4.81 9.46
CA ALA A 366 -23.03 -5.90 9.48
C ALA A 366 -24.25 -5.62 8.60
N GLN A 367 -24.76 -4.38 8.60
CA GLN A 367 -25.87 -3.95 7.73
C GLN A 367 -25.57 -4.06 6.23
N ARG A 368 -24.29 -4.10 5.85
CA ARG A 368 -23.83 -4.28 4.48
C ARG A 368 -23.33 -5.69 4.19
N GLY A 369 -23.49 -6.63 5.14
CA GLY A 369 -23.01 -8.01 5.01
C GLY A 369 -21.49 -8.13 5.00
N LEU A 370 -20.77 -7.17 5.59
CA LEU A 370 -19.32 -7.14 5.63
C LEU A 370 -18.78 -7.68 6.97
N PRO A 371 -17.56 -8.25 7.00
CA PRO A 371 -16.89 -8.61 8.25
C PRO A 371 -16.75 -7.40 9.18
N GLU A 372 -17.03 -7.62 10.47
CA GLU A 372 -16.94 -6.60 11.53
C GLU A 372 -15.48 -6.35 11.95
N VAL A 373 -14.64 -5.93 11.00
CA VAL A 373 -13.19 -5.76 11.19
C VAL A 373 -12.85 -4.27 11.25
N VAL A 374 -12.19 -3.88 12.34
CA VAL A 374 -11.78 -2.50 12.60
C VAL A 374 -10.30 -2.46 12.98
N VAL A 375 -9.56 -1.57 12.33
CA VAL A 375 -8.25 -1.10 12.79
C VAL A 375 -8.41 0.33 13.28
N VAL A 376 -7.71 0.72 14.34
CA VAL A 376 -7.83 2.08 14.90
C VAL A 376 -6.49 2.80 14.83
N ASP A 377 -6.47 3.96 14.19
CA ASP A 377 -5.34 4.88 14.15
C ASP A 377 -5.35 5.73 15.43
N ALA A 378 -4.34 5.54 16.29
CA ALA A 378 -4.24 6.24 17.56
C ALA A 378 -3.78 7.70 17.41
N SER A 379 -3.24 8.08 16.25
CA SER A 379 -2.75 9.43 15.93
C SER A 379 -3.88 10.31 15.35
N HIS A 380 -3.53 11.29 14.53
CA HIS A 380 -4.43 12.18 13.79
C HIS A 380 -5.54 12.74 14.70
N GLY A 381 -6.81 12.79 14.27
CA GLY A 381 -7.88 13.34 15.10
C GLY A 381 -8.26 12.48 16.30
N ASN A 382 -7.89 11.19 16.35
CA ASN A 382 -8.05 10.40 17.57
C ASN A 382 -7.13 10.91 18.69
N SER A 383 -5.91 11.30 18.34
CA SER A 383 -5.00 12.02 19.25
C SER A 383 -5.31 13.51 19.40
N GLN A 384 -6.29 14.03 18.66
CA GLN A 384 -6.53 15.48 18.49
C GLN A 384 -5.26 16.24 18.05
N LYS A 385 -4.46 15.60 17.20
CA LYS A 385 -3.14 16.08 16.71
C LYS A 385 -2.10 16.32 17.81
N ASP A 386 -2.28 15.70 18.99
CA ASP A 386 -1.28 15.69 20.06
C ASP A 386 -0.69 14.29 20.21
N HIS A 387 0.53 14.09 19.71
CA HIS A 387 1.23 12.81 19.72
C HIS A 387 1.27 12.13 21.10
N ARG A 388 1.30 12.90 22.19
CA ARG A 388 1.31 12.39 23.58
C ARG A 388 0.01 11.67 23.95
N ARG A 389 -1.09 12.02 23.27
CA ARG A 389 -2.41 11.41 23.50
C ARG A 389 -2.57 10.05 22.84
N GLN A 390 -1.67 9.64 21.96
CA GLN A 390 -1.71 8.29 21.37
C GLN A 390 -1.74 7.21 22.46
N VAL A 391 -1.01 7.39 23.57
CA VAL A 391 -1.03 6.47 24.72
C VAL A 391 -2.42 6.36 25.35
N VAL A 392 -3.15 7.47 25.46
CA VAL A 392 -4.53 7.48 26.01
C VAL A 392 -5.48 6.72 25.08
N VAL A 393 -5.33 6.91 23.76
CA VAL A 393 -6.13 6.18 22.78
C VAL A 393 -5.84 4.68 22.84
N VAL A 394 -4.56 4.30 22.85
CA VAL A 394 -4.13 2.90 22.96
C VAL A 394 -4.66 2.25 24.23
N ARG A 395 -4.58 2.93 25.38
CA ARG A 395 -5.05 2.41 26.65
C ARG A 395 -6.55 2.11 26.65
N ASP A 396 -7.35 2.98 26.04
CA ASP A 396 -8.78 2.76 25.87
C ASP A 396 -9.05 1.51 24.99
N LEU A 397 -8.36 1.41 23.85
CA LEU A 397 -8.45 0.25 22.95
C LEU A 397 -8.00 -1.05 23.63
N ALA A 398 -6.92 -1.00 24.41
CA ALA A 398 -6.43 -2.11 25.20
C ALA A 398 -7.49 -2.58 26.21
N GLY A 399 -8.18 -1.66 26.89
CA GLY A 399 -9.31 -1.98 27.77
C GLY A 399 -10.48 -2.67 27.04
N GLN A 400 -10.83 -2.20 25.85
CA GLN A 400 -11.87 -2.83 25.02
C GLN A 400 -11.46 -4.25 24.59
N VAL A 401 -10.22 -4.44 24.12
CA VAL A 401 -9.71 -5.76 23.73
C VAL A 401 -9.67 -6.71 24.93
N ALA A 402 -9.15 -6.26 26.07
CA ALA A 402 -9.05 -7.05 27.30
C ALA A 402 -10.41 -7.54 27.80
N THR A 403 -11.48 -6.75 27.59
CA THR A 403 -12.85 -7.09 27.98
C THR A 403 -13.60 -7.94 26.95
N GLY A 404 -12.95 -8.33 25.85
CA GLY A 404 -13.51 -9.29 24.89
C GLY A 404 -13.92 -8.71 23.54
N GLU A 405 -13.64 -7.44 23.24
CA GLU A 405 -13.92 -6.90 21.90
C GLU A 405 -13.08 -7.63 20.84
N ARG A 406 -13.76 -8.17 19.82
CA ARG A 406 -13.17 -8.99 18.75
C ARG A 406 -13.15 -8.29 17.39
N ALA A 407 -13.82 -7.15 17.26
CA ALA A 407 -13.80 -6.37 16.03
C ALA A 407 -12.49 -5.59 15.86
N ILE A 408 -11.86 -5.17 16.97
CA ILE A 408 -10.56 -4.50 16.93
C ILE A 408 -9.50 -5.54 16.57
N ARG A 409 -8.97 -5.44 15.34
CA ARG A 409 -7.93 -6.34 14.79
C ARG A 409 -6.57 -5.70 14.68
N GLY A 410 -6.48 -4.39 14.87
CA GLY A 410 -5.19 -3.74 14.94
C GLY A 410 -5.23 -2.28 15.32
N VAL A 411 -4.04 -1.74 15.54
CA VAL A 411 -3.81 -0.35 15.95
C VAL A 411 -2.72 0.25 15.07
N MET A 412 -2.87 1.53 14.70
CA MET A 412 -1.79 2.31 14.07
C MET A 412 -1.23 3.33 15.05
N VAL A 413 0.09 3.46 15.08
CA VAL A 413 0.83 4.38 15.96
C VAL A 413 1.86 5.14 15.14
N GLU A 414 1.91 6.46 15.30
CA GLU A 414 2.95 7.28 14.71
C GLU A 414 4.08 7.50 15.73
N SER A 415 5.22 6.87 15.46
CA SER A 415 6.36 6.76 16.36
C SER A 415 7.68 6.87 15.58
N ASN A 416 8.67 7.55 16.14
CA ASN A 416 9.96 7.75 15.50
C ASN A 416 11.09 7.58 16.53
N LEU A 417 12.36 7.74 16.13
CA LEU A 417 13.49 7.67 17.06
C LEU A 417 13.44 8.78 18.12
N VAL A 418 12.90 9.95 17.76
CA VAL A 418 12.74 11.09 18.67
C VAL A 418 11.29 11.59 18.60
N ALA A 419 10.73 11.92 19.77
CA ALA A 419 9.37 12.43 19.89
C ALA A 419 9.22 13.83 19.28
N GLY A 420 7.98 14.18 18.93
CA GLY A 420 7.63 15.49 18.39
C GLY A 420 7.79 15.57 16.87
N ARG A 421 7.93 16.81 16.38
CA ARG A 421 8.16 17.16 14.98
C ARG A 421 9.10 18.35 14.89
N GLN A 422 9.67 18.55 13.71
CA GLN A 422 10.38 19.75 13.29
C GLN A 422 9.78 20.28 11.98
N ASP A 423 10.00 21.56 11.70
CA ASP A 423 9.66 22.14 10.39
C ASP A 423 10.75 21.79 9.37
N LEU A 424 10.35 21.61 8.12
CA LEU A 424 11.29 21.32 7.04
C LEU A 424 11.98 22.61 6.58
N ASP A 425 13.29 22.70 6.79
CA ASP A 425 14.15 23.69 6.15
C ASP A 425 14.69 23.11 4.83
N ARG A 426 14.16 23.59 3.70
CA ARG A 426 14.55 23.13 2.37
C ARG A 426 15.85 23.75 1.87
N GLU A 427 16.24 24.89 2.44
CA GLU A 427 17.50 25.56 2.10
C GLU A 427 18.67 24.87 2.79
N HIS A 428 18.43 24.33 3.98
CA HIS A 428 19.43 23.64 4.80
C HIS A 428 18.95 22.30 5.36
N PRO A 429 18.61 21.31 4.51
CA PRO A 429 18.13 20.00 4.96
C PRO A 429 19.15 19.25 5.84
N GLU A 430 20.45 19.54 5.69
CA GLU A 430 21.52 18.98 6.53
C GLU A 430 21.46 19.41 8.01
N ARG A 431 20.67 20.43 8.33
CA ARG A 431 20.48 20.94 9.70
C ARG A 431 19.32 20.29 10.44
N LEU A 432 18.53 19.45 9.76
CA LEU A 432 17.43 18.73 10.38
C LEU A 432 17.94 17.82 11.50
N ALA A 433 17.23 17.83 12.63
CA ALA A 433 17.55 16.95 13.74
C ALA A 433 17.30 15.49 13.34
N TYR A 434 18.31 14.64 13.56
CA TYR A 434 18.22 13.21 13.29
C TYR A 434 17.06 12.55 14.04
N GLY A 435 16.30 11.69 13.35
CA GLY A 435 15.24 10.90 13.97
C GLY A 435 13.98 11.67 14.39
N VAL A 436 13.85 12.97 14.06
CA VAL A 436 12.66 13.80 14.34
C VAL A 436 11.81 13.94 13.09
N SER A 437 10.50 13.70 13.19
CA SER A 437 9.58 13.81 12.04
C SER A 437 9.54 15.23 11.45
N VAL A 438 9.59 15.36 10.12
CA VAL A 438 9.36 16.63 9.41
C VAL A 438 7.88 16.88 9.06
N THR A 439 7.00 15.97 9.48
CA THR A 439 5.55 16.02 9.20
C THR A 439 4.74 16.05 10.49
N ASP A 440 3.86 15.07 10.74
CA ASP A 440 3.11 15.02 11.99
C ASP A 440 4.02 14.55 13.13
N ALA A 441 3.70 15.02 14.35
CA ALA A 441 4.48 14.70 15.54
C ALA A 441 4.34 13.21 15.92
N CYS A 442 5.44 12.59 16.31
CA CYS A 442 5.51 11.17 16.66
C CYS A 442 5.81 10.99 18.16
N VAL A 443 5.53 9.81 18.71
CA VAL A 443 6.09 9.38 20.01
C VAL A 443 7.49 8.79 19.85
N ASP A 444 8.25 8.70 20.94
CA ASP A 444 9.60 8.10 20.97
C ASP A 444 9.57 6.56 21.19
N PRO A 445 10.72 5.87 21.11
CA PRO A 445 10.79 4.43 21.30
C PRO A 445 10.35 3.97 22.70
N ASP A 446 10.69 4.71 23.76
CA ASP A 446 10.30 4.36 25.14
C ASP A 446 8.78 4.36 25.30
N THR A 447 8.11 5.40 24.79
CA THR A 447 6.65 5.46 24.76
C THR A 447 6.06 4.37 23.86
N THR A 448 6.73 4.04 22.76
CA THR A 448 6.32 2.96 21.85
C THR A 448 6.37 1.60 22.55
N GLU A 449 7.42 1.31 23.33
CA GLU A 449 7.50 0.07 24.13
C GLU A 449 6.35 -0.04 25.13
N VAL A 450 6.00 1.06 25.81
CA VAL A 450 4.86 1.10 26.75
C VAL A 450 3.55 0.77 26.03
N VAL A 451 3.31 1.40 24.88
CA VAL A 451 2.11 1.18 24.05
C VAL A 451 2.01 -0.28 23.60
N LEU A 452 3.13 -0.89 23.17
CA LEU A 452 3.16 -2.29 22.76
C LEU A 452 2.88 -3.23 23.94
N ALA A 453 3.47 -2.96 25.11
CA ALA A 453 3.25 -3.75 26.31
C ALA A 453 1.78 -3.71 26.79
N GLU A 454 1.13 -2.54 26.73
CA GLU A 454 -0.30 -2.43 27.06
C GLU A 454 -1.18 -3.29 26.13
N LEU A 455 -0.87 -3.31 24.82
CA LEU A 455 -1.61 -4.13 23.85
C LEU A 455 -1.37 -5.64 24.06
N VAL A 456 -0.15 -6.04 24.42
CA VAL A 456 0.19 -7.44 24.77
C VAL A 456 -0.67 -7.91 25.94
N GLU A 457 -0.72 -7.15 27.03
CA GLU A 457 -1.49 -7.52 28.21
C GLU A 457 -3.00 -7.57 27.93
N ALA A 458 -3.49 -6.72 27.02
CA ALA A 458 -4.88 -6.78 26.56
C ALA A 458 -5.19 -8.07 25.78
N VAL A 459 -4.31 -8.46 24.84
CA VAL A 459 -4.47 -9.72 24.08
C VAL A 459 -4.47 -10.93 25.01
N ARG A 460 -3.55 -10.97 25.97
CA ARG A 460 -3.46 -12.04 26.98
C ARG A 460 -4.69 -12.10 27.88
N SER A 461 -5.18 -10.94 28.33
CA SER A 461 -6.40 -10.85 29.14
C SER A 461 -7.62 -11.39 28.38
N ARG A 462 -7.75 -11.05 27.09
CA ARG A 462 -8.81 -11.56 26.22
C ARG A 462 -8.75 -13.09 26.08
N ARG A 463 -7.55 -13.66 25.88
CA ARG A 463 -7.33 -15.12 25.83
C ARG A 463 -7.76 -15.80 27.13
N GLY A 464 -7.38 -15.23 28.27
CA GLY A 464 -7.73 -15.73 29.60
C GLY A 464 -9.22 -15.63 29.94
N ALA A 465 -9.92 -14.60 29.45
CA ALA A 465 -11.38 -14.50 29.59
C ALA A 465 -12.13 -15.56 28.77
N GLY A 466 -11.61 -15.91 27.59
CA GLY A 466 -12.15 -16.97 26.73
C GLY A 466 -12.03 -18.37 27.33
N SER A 467 -10.95 -18.68 28.04
CA SER A 467 -10.76 -20.01 28.66
C SER A 467 -11.69 -20.26 29.85
N ARG A 468 -12.14 -19.22 30.54
CA ARG A 468 -13.07 -19.30 31.69
C ARG A 468 -14.54 -19.49 31.30
N THR A 469 -14.91 -19.32 30.03
CA THR A 469 -16.30 -19.40 29.56
C THR A 469 -16.62 -20.68 28.80
N ALA A 470 -15.66 -21.58 28.60
CA ALA A 470 -15.92 -22.93 28.13
C ALA A 470 -16.54 -23.76 29.28
N PRO A 471 -17.79 -24.24 29.18
CA PRO A 471 -18.30 -25.18 30.16
C PRO A 471 -17.49 -26.47 30.05
N ALA A 472 -17.05 -27.00 31.19
CA ALA A 472 -16.49 -28.35 31.24
C ALA A 472 -17.50 -29.33 30.63
N ALA A 473 -17.16 -29.88 29.47
CA ALA A 473 -17.92 -30.99 28.90
C ALA A 473 -17.87 -32.13 29.92
N ARG A 474 -19.03 -32.44 30.51
CA ARG A 474 -19.25 -33.63 31.33
C ARG A 474 -19.60 -34.81 30.45
#